data_AF-A0A1B6KXX2-F1
#
_entry.id   AF-A0A1B6KXX2-F1
#
_cell.length_a   1.000
_cell.length_b   1.000
_cell.length_c   1.000
_cell.angle_alpha   90.00
_cell.angle_beta   90.00
_cell.angle_gamma   90.00
#
_symmetry.space_group_name_H-M   'P 1'
#
loop_
_entity.id
_entity.type
_entity.pdbx_description
1 polymer ?
#
loop_
_entity_poly.entity_id
_entity_poly.type
_entity_poly.pdbx_seq_one_letter_code
_entity_poly.pdbx_strand_id
1 'polypeptide(L)'
;MVLNSVENTPVKGMDDVKSDARLNVLYSPFRKKEVNPQDWESKMAFWKNNITNWCLDCNCSTFTEFKLQTVFVRNGRPASCLRTVINDMMRLNEIMRLQDLLSKDPASQSWSAWAVNCLVKAPITWSFTKLKESLVTTVDQTVDEEYVHLAVLKKHSEQLRDVCNNKGAKQIFTLDEIKSILNLNDETSIKVTLHWLQLQGQAVVSVMGDQTIVKLAAGGGRAEPLSEADLGVYRLRQIEQALVATLERLEAEKQEAEQEARNYLRKGMRQVAKSSLRKKRELDKCIIKRASALENVQLLLSRVKEAESDGEILESYKMGLAALKSTFKDAGLSEDSVS
;
A
#
# COMPACT_ATOMS: atom_id res chain seq x y z
N MET A 1 22.62 1.80 4.43
CA MET A 1 22.54 3.27 4.51
C MET A 1 22.79 3.83 3.12
N VAL A 2 21.72 4.04 2.35
CA VAL A 2 21.76 4.83 1.12
C VAL A 2 20.66 5.86 1.32
N LEU A 3 21.08 7.09 1.64
CA LEU A 3 20.21 8.24 1.55
C LEU A 3 19.94 8.43 0.06
N ASN A 4 18.76 7.99 -0.40
CA ASN A 4 18.27 8.44 -1.70
C ASN A 4 18.01 9.94 -1.56
N SER A 5 18.99 10.72 -2.01
CA SER A 5 18.84 12.13 -2.33
C SER A 5 17.64 12.22 -3.27
N VAL A 6 16.54 12.77 -2.78
CA VAL A 6 15.48 13.28 -3.65
C VAL A 6 16.14 14.41 -4.42
N GLU A 7 16.66 14.10 -5.60
CA GLU A 7 17.06 15.12 -6.55
C GLU A 7 15.88 16.08 -6.68
N ASN A 8 16.17 17.38 -6.61
CA ASN A 8 15.22 18.44 -6.91
C ASN A 8 14.85 18.32 -8.39
N THR A 9 13.99 17.37 -8.72
CA THR A 9 13.45 17.22 -10.06
C THR A 9 12.51 18.39 -10.26
N PRO A 10 12.79 19.34 -11.18
CA PRO A 10 11.83 20.36 -11.50
C PRO A 10 10.55 19.67 -11.97
N VAL A 11 9.41 20.03 -11.36
CA VAL A 11 8.10 19.52 -11.77
C VAL A 11 7.96 19.79 -13.27
N LYS A 12 7.65 18.75 -14.04
CA LYS A 12 7.60 18.78 -15.49
C LYS A 12 6.61 19.87 -15.93
N GLY A 13 7.12 20.95 -16.55
CA GLY A 13 6.36 22.15 -16.91
C GLY A 13 6.92 23.48 -16.38
N MET A 14 7.88 23.43 -15.44
CA MET A 14 8.60 24.63 -14.97
C MET A 14 9.57 25.22 -16.02
N ASP A 15 10.05 24.38 -16.95
CA ASP A 15 11.03 24.75 -17.99
C ASP A 15 10.44 25.56 -19.15
N ASP A 16 9.11 25.57 -19.31
CA ASP A 16 8.42 26.30 -20.38
C ASP A 16 8.24 27.81 -20.09
N VAL A 17 8.64 28.27 -18.90
CA VAL A 17 8.57 29.70 -18.55
C VAL A 17 9.84 30.42 -19.00
N LYS A 18 9.84 30.87 -20.27
CA LYS A 18 10.97 31.51 -20.97
C LYS A 18 11.52 32.83 -20.39
N SER A 19 11.08 33.31 -19.22
CA SER A 19 11.59 34.57 -18.63
C SER A 19 11.67 34.52 -17.10
N ASP A 20 12.88 34.74 -16.56
CA ASP A 20 13.15 34.86 -15.12
C ASP A 20 12.29 35.93 -14.43
N ALA A 21 11.93 37.00 -15.15
CA ALA A 21 11.05 38.04 -14.63
C ALA A 21 9.64 37.51 -14.33
N ARG A 22 9.09 36.67 -15.22
CA ARG A 22 7.79 36.03 -15.03
C ARG A 22 7.82 35.03 -13.87
N LEU A 23 8.93 34.28 -13.71
CA LEU A 23 9.10 33.34 -12.60
C LEU A 23 9.19 34.06 -11.25
N ASN A 24 9.88 35.20 -11.17
CA ASN A 24 9.92 36.01 -9.95
C ASN A 24 8.51 36.49 -9.54
N VAL A 25 7.68 36.87 -10.51
CA VAL A 25 6.27 37.23 -10.27
C VAL A 25 5.46 36.03 -9.78
N LEU A 26 5.70 34.82 -10.31
CA LEU A 26 5.01 33.61 -9.85
C LEU A 26 5.36 33.26 -8.41
N TYR A 27 6.61 33.43 -7.96
CA TYR A 27 7.05 33.08 -6.60
C TYR A 27 6.77 34.15 -5.53
N SER A 28 6.47 35.39 -5.94
CA SER A 28 6.19 36.49 -5.01
C SER A 28 4.87 36.31 -4.25
N PRO A 29 4.56 37.16 -3.25
CA PRO A 29 3.22 37.22 -2.71
C PRO A 29 2.20 37.63 -3.78
N PHE A 30 0.96 37.34 -3.48
CA PHE A 30 -0.21 37.63 -4.28
C PHE A 30 -0.60 39.12 -4.10
N ARG A 31 -0.83 39.86 -5.21
CA ARG A 31 -1.26 41.28 -5.18
C ARG A 31 -2.78 41.36 -5.12
N LYS A 32 -3.37 42.38 -4.50
CA LYS A 32 -4.83 42.59 -4.46
C LYS A 32 -5.52 42.26 -5.80
N LYS A 33 -6.51 41.36 -5.79
CA LYS A 33 -7.17 40.83 -7.00
C LYS A 33 -7.76 41.94 -7.84
N GLU A 34 -8.22 43.02 -7.21
CA GLU A 34 -8.85 44.19 -7.83
C GLU A 34 -7.90 44.96 -8.74
N VAL A 35 -6.58 44.87 -8.50
CA VAL A 35 -5.56 45.61 -9.26
C VAL A 35 -5.23 44.90 -10.57
N ASN A 36 -5.27 43.56 -10.60
CA ASN A 36 -5.05 42.77 -11.81
C ASN A 36 -5.69 41.37 -11.68
N PRO A 37 -6.98 41.22 -12.01
CA PRO A 37 -7.68 39.96 -11.89
C PRO A 37 -7.11 38.84 -12.76
N GLN A 38 -6.66 39.17 -13.97
CA GLN A 38 -6.17 38.18 -14.93
C GLN A 38 -4.83 37.58 -14.51
N ASP A 39 -3.89 38.40 -14.03
CA ASP A 39 -2.60 37.92 -13.50
C ASP A 39 -2.80 37.09 -12.22
N TRP A 40 -3.72 37.53 -11.34
CA TRP A 40 -4.10 36.78 -10.16
C TRP A 40 -4.60 35.37 -10.51
N GLU A 41 -5.56 35.27 -11.43
CA GLU A 41 -6.15 34.00 -11.85
C GLU A 41 -5.14 33.11 -12.58
N SER A 42 -4.31 33.68 -13.44
CA SER A 42 -3.25 32.96 -14.14
C SER A 42 -2.22 32.37 -13.17
N LYS A 43 -1.80 33.15 -12.16
CA LYS A 43 -0.87 32.71 -11.12
C LYS A 43 -1.49 31.66 -10.20
N MET A 44 -2.77 31.81 -9.84
CA MET A 44 -3.51 30.83 -9.06
C MET A 44 -3.59 29.49 -9.80
N ALA A 45 -4.04 29.51 -11.06
CA ALA A 45 -4.12 28.32 -11.90
C ALA A 45 -2.75 27.65 -12.08
N PHE A 46 -1.70 28.44 -12.31
CA PHE A 46 -0.32 27.94 -12.39
C PHE A 46 0.06 27.12 -11.15
N TRP A 47 -0.12 27.68 -9.95
CA TRP A 47 0.28 26.98 -8.72
C TRP A 47 -0.60 25.79 -8.38
N LYS A 48 -1.92 25.87 -8.59
CA LYS A 48 -2.82 24.72 -8.42
C LYS A 48 -2.42 23.54 -9.30
N ASN A 49 -2.12 23.82 -10.57
CA ASN A 49 -1.67 22.80 -11.51
C ASN A 49 -0.33 22.21 -11.08
N ASN A 50 0.63 23.03 -10.64
CA ASN A 50 1.92 22.53 -10.17
C ASN A 50 1.81 21.67 -8.89
N ILE A 51 0.97 22.05 -7.93
CA ILE A 51 0.70 21.24 -6.74
C ILE A 51 0.05 19.91 -7.14
N THR A 52 -0.96 19.95 -8.01
CA THR A 52 -1.63 18.73 -8.51
C THR A 52 -0.65 17.80 -9.22
N ASN A 53 0.15 18.35 -10.15
CA ASN A 53 1.15 17.58 -10.90
C ASN A 53 2.20 17.00 -9.98
N TRP A 54 2.68 17.76 -9.00
CA TRP A 54 3.61 17.26 -8.00
C TRP A 54 3.02 16.09 -7.19
N CYS A 55 1.78 16.20 -6.72
CA CYS A 55 1.11 15.10 -6.02
C CYS A 55 0.96 13.86 -6.91
N LEU A 56 0.67 14.04 -8.20
CA LEU A 56 0.57 12.94 -9.16
C LEU A 56 1.93 12.29 -9.46
N ASP A 57 2.97 13.09 -9.65
CA ASP A 57 4.34 12.65 -9.97
C ASP A 57 4.97 11.92 -8.78
N CYS A 58 4.77 12.43 -7.56
CA CYS A 58 5.19 11.77 -6.33
C CYS A 58 4.27 10.63 -5.89
N ASN A 59 3.16 10.40 -6.60
CA ASN A 59 2.11 9.46 -6.24
C ASN A 59 1.68 9.62 -4.76
N CYS A 60 1.50 10.85 -4.28
CA CYS A 60 1.15 11.12 -2.88
C CYS A 60 -0.19 11.89 -2.79
N SER A 61 -1.12 11.40 -1.97
CA SER A 61 -2.42 12.06 -1.79
C SER A 61 -2.42 13.05 -0.62
N THR A 62 -1.36 13.10 0.18
CA THR A 62 -1.22 14.07 1.29
C THR A 62 0.00 14.95 1.14
N PHE A 63 -0.06 16.15 1.72
CA PHE A 63 1.05 17.10 1.75
C PHE A 63 0.88 18.14 2.86
N THR A 64 1.97 18.80 3.23
CA THR A 64 1.96 19.96 4.12
C THR A 64 2.45 21.21 3.39
N GLU A 65 2.15 22.39 3.92
CA GLU A 65 2.71 23.62 3.35
C GLU A 65 4.24 23.60 3.37
N PHE A 66 4.84 23.17 4.49
CA PHE A 66 6.29 23.08 4.61
C PHE A 66 6.87 22.20 3.50
N LYS A 67 6.28 21.03 3.24
CA LYS A 67 6.77 20.13 2.18
C LYS A 67 6.72 20.82 0.82
N LEU A 68 5.61 21.49 0.48
CA LEU A 68 5.50 22.25 -0.76
C LEU A 68 6.55 23.38 -0.83
N GLN A 69 6.80 24.09 0.27
CA GLN A 69 7.83 25.13 0.34
C GLN A 69 9.24 24.57 0.14
N THR A 70 9.53 23.33 0.57
CA THR A 70 10.84 22.69 0.32
C THR A 70 11.00 22.22 -1.12
N VAL A 71 9.92 21.83 -1.79
CA VAL A 71 9.93 21.35 -3.17
C VAL A 71 9.95 22.51 -4.15
N PHE A 72 9.09 23.50 -3.94
CA PHE A 72 8.95 24.66 -4.81
C PHE A 72 9.92 25.78 -4.38
N VAL A 73 11.21 25.51 -4.52
CA VAL A 73 12.30 26.47 -4.23
C VAL A 73 12.96 26.91 -5.54
N ARG A 74 13.18 28.22 -5.69
CA ARG A 74 13.98 28.79 -6.79
C ARG A 74 14.98 29.79 -6.22
N ASN A 75 16.24 29.69 -6.63
CA ASN A 75 17.33 30.54 -6.13
C ASN A 75 17.39 30.60 -4.59
N GLY A 76 17.16 29.46 -3.94
CA GLY A 76 17.12 29.35 -2.48
C GLY A 76 15.88 29.98 -1.82
N ARG A 77 14.88 30.43 -2.58
CA ARG A 77 13.66 31.04 -2.05
C ARG A 77 12.42 30.17 -2.34
N PRO A 78 11.62 29.82 -1.32
CA PRO A 78 10.36 29.12 -1.53
C PRO A 78 9.32 30.04 -2.16
N ALA A 79 8.31 29.46 -2.79
CA ALA A 79 7.15 30.19 -3.28
C ALA A 79 6.34 30.76 -2.11
N SER A 80 6.46 32.07 -1.88
CA SER A 80 5.82 32.78 -0.75
C SER A 80 4.29 32.83 -0.83
N CYS A 81 3.71 32.53 -2.01
CA CYS A 81 2.28 32.55 -2.25
C CYS A 81 1.54 31.25 -1.90
N LEU A 82 2.24 30.17 -1.52
CA LEU A 82 1.66 28.84 -1.36
C LEU A 82 0.50 28.80 -0.37
N ARG A 83 0.61 29.45 0.80
CA ARG A 83 -0.51 29.55 1.77
C ARG A 83 -1.80 30.09 1.13
N THR A 84 -1.70 31.13 0.30
CA THR A 84 -2.86 31.68 -0.39
C THR A 84 -3.46 30.70 -1.38
N VAL A 85 -2.62 29.93 -2.10
CA VAL A 85 -3.06 28.88 -3.02
C VAL A 85 -3.78 27.76 -2.26
N ILE A 86 -3.19 27.26 -1.18
CA ILE A 86 -3.76 26.22 -0.32
C ILE A 86 -5.14 26.65 0.21
N ASN A 87 -5.25 27.87 0.74
CA ASN A 87 -6.53 28.39 1.23
C ASN A 87 -7.59 28.48 0.11
N ASP A 88 -7.19 28.84 -1.11
CA ASP A 88 -8.07 28.87 -2.28
C ASP A 88 -8.51 27.46 -2.69
N MET A 89 -7.59 26.50 -2.74
CA MET A 89 -7.87 25.08 -3.02
C MET A 89 -8.80 24.47 -1.97
N MET A 90 -8.62 24.80 -0.68
CA MET A 90 -9.53 24.39 0.38
C MET A 90 -10.93 24.96 0.17
N ARG A 91 -11.04 26.26 -0.14
CA ARG A 91 -12.33 26.92 -0.39
C ARG A 91 -13.08 26.32 -1.58
N LEU A 92 -12.37 25.88 -2.61
CA LEU A 92 -12.96 25.21 -3.78
C LEU A 92 -13.14 23.69 -3.60
N ASN A 93 -12.87 23.13 -2.41
CA ASN A 93 -12.90 21.70 -2.14
C ASN A 93 -12.04 20.87 -3.11
N GLU A 94 -10.89 21.41 -3.53
CA GLU A 94 -9.87 20.67 -4.28
C GLU A 94 -8.98 19.87 -3.30
N ILE A 95 -8.82 20.40 -2.10
CA ILE A 95 -8.11 19.77 -0.98
C ILE A 95 -8.94 19.87 0.31
N MET A 96 -8.62 19.03 1.30
CA MET A 96 -9.26 19.01 2.61
C MET A 96 -8.22 18.81 3.70
N ARG A 97 -8.45 19.26 4.92
CA ARG A 97 -7.57 18.90 6.05
C ARG A 97 -7.66 17.41 6.32
N LEU A 98 -6.51 16.79 6.60
CA LEU A 98 -6.49 15.37 6.96
C LEU A 98 -7.39 15.10 8.17
N GLN A 99 -7.36 15.96 9.18
CA GLN A 99 -8.20 15.82 10.39
C GLN A 99 -9.70 15.92 10.08
N ASP A 100 -10.11 16.79 9.16
CA ASP A 100 -11.52 16.92 8.76
C ASP A 100 -12.00 15.67 8.02
N LEU A 101 -11.11 14.99 7.29
CA LEU A 101 -11.45 13.72 6.66
C LEU A 101 -11.51 12.59 7.70
N LEU A 102 -10.53 12.50 8.60
CA LEU A 102 -10.44 11.44 9.61
C LEU A 102 -11.54 11.53 10.68
N SER A 103 -12.06 12.72 10.95
CA SER A 103 -13.18 12.94 11.88
C SER A 103 -14.54 12.48 11.34
N LYS A 104 -14.63 12.22 10.03
CA LYS A 104 -15.84 11.62 9.45
C LYS A 104 -15.88 10.14 9.82
N ASP A 105 -16.97 9.73 10.46
CA ASP A 105 -17.18 8.34 10.86
C ASP A 105 -17.87 7.57 9.72
N PRO A 106 -17.30 6.46 9.22
CA PRO A 106 -18.02 5.57 8.32
C PRO A 106 -19.14 4.88 9.09
N ALA A 107 -20.29 4.69 8.45
CA ALA A 107 -21.46 4.04 9.08
C ALA A 107 -21.20 2.60 9.57
N SER A 108 -20.11 1.96 9.13
CA SER A 108 -19.64 0.66 9.62
C SER A 108 -18.85 0.82 10.93
N GLN A 109 -19.38 0.30 12.02
CA GLN A 109 -18.84 0.38 13.40
C GLN A 109 -17.40 -0.17 13.60
N SER A 110 -16.74 -0.74 12.58
CA SER A 110 -15.41 -1.35 12.67
C SER A 110 -14.22 -0.42 12.43
N TRP A 111 -14.43 0.87 12.13
CA TRP A 111 -13.33 1.80 11.85
C TRP A 111 -12.56 2.27 13.10
N SER A 112 -13.26 2.48 14.21
CA SER A 112 -12.70 3.17 15.39
C SER A 112 -11.53 2.43 16.04
N ALA A 113 -11.48 1.10 15.99
CA ALA A 113 -10.38 0.33 16.58
C ALA A 113 -9.10 0.34 15.72
N TRP A 114 -9.21 0.33 14.38
CA TRP A 114 -8.05 0.29 13.46
C TRP A 114 -7.43 1.67 13.28
N ALA A 115 -8.24 2.69 12.98
CA ALA A 115 -7.74 4.03 12.69
C ALA A 115 -7.16 4.76 13.91
N VAL A 116 -7.79 4.61 15.09
CA VAL A 116 -7.28 5.19 16.34
C VAL A 116 -5.96 4.54 16.76
N ASN A 117 -5.74 3.26 16.45
CA ASN A 117 -4.49 2.58 16.78
C ASN A 117 -3.37 2.86 15.74
N CYS A 118 -3.71 3.17 14.48
CA CYS A 118 -2.75 3.34 13.39
C CYS A 118 -2.42 4.78 12.99
N LEU A 119 -3.28 5.77 13.29
CA LEU A 119 -3.08 7.19 12.94
C LEU A 119 -3.01 8.12 14.16
N VAL A 120 -3.60 7.73 15.30
CA VAL A 120 -3.59 8.53 16.54
C VAL A 120 -2.47 8.10 17.51
N LYS A 121 -1.86 6.92 17.29
CA LYS A 121 -0.69 6.43 18.07
C LYS A 121 0.67 6.61 17.38
N ALA A 122 0.85 7.68 16.61
CA ALA A 122 2.14 8.35 16.62
C ALA A 122 2.01 9.54 17.58
N PRO A 123 2.61 9.50 18.78
CA PRO A 123 2.53 10.61 19.70
C PRO A 123 3.36 11.74 19.10
N ILE A 124 2.78 12.81 18.55
CA ILE A 124 3.38 14.16 18.58
C ILE A 124 4.89 14.22 18.16
N THR A 125 5.37 13.33 17.28
CA THR A 125 6.81 13.15 17.01
C THR A 125 7.09 13.05 15.53
N TRP A 126 6.77 14.11 14.81
CA TRP A 126 7.51 14.49 13.59
C TRP A 126 8.14 15.88 13.75
N SER A 127 8.65 16.19 14.94
CA SER A 127 9.39 17.44 15.16
C SER A 127 10.37 17.42 16.35
N PHE A 128 11.17 16.34 16.60
CA PHE A 128 12.11 16.39 17.73
C PHE A 128 13.52 15.79 17.62
N THR A 129 13.93 15.10 16.55
CA THR A 129 15.28 14.45 16.54
C THR A 129 16.31 15.00 15.55
N LYS A 130 15.99 16.03 14.76
CA LYS A 130 17.01 16.70 13.90
C LYS A 130 17.17 18.20 14.08
N LEU A 131 16.40 18.84 14.96
CA LEU A 131 16.50 20.28 15.23
C LEU A 131 17.07 20.62 16.62
N LYS A 132 17.62 19.63 17.35
CA LYS A 132 18.35 19.88 18.62
C LYS A 132 19.82 20.27 18.43
N GLU A 133 20.33 20.29 17.20
CA GLU A 133 21.72 20.67 16.90
C GLU A 133 21.88 22.01 16.14
N SER A 134 20.81 22.65 15.67
CA SER A 134 20.94 23.98 15.06
C SER A 134 20.28 25.03 15.94
N LEU A 135 21.12 25.61 16.79
CA LEU A 135 20.88 26.85 17.51
C LEU A 135 20.43 27.97 16.54
N VAL A 136 19.67 28.91 17.12
CA VAL A 136 19.28 30.24 16.62
C VAL A 136 17.84 30.36 16.05
N THR A 137 17.12 31.27 16.70
CA THR A 137 15.84 31.93 16.37
C THR A 137 14.53 31.21 16.68
N THR A 138 13.80 31.84 17.61
CA THR A 138 12.37 31.72 17.91
C THR A 138 11.52 31.66 16.65
N VAL A 139 10.94 30.48 16.35
CA VAL A 139 9.81 30.34 15.44
C VAL A 139 8.72 29.62 16.23
N ASP A 140 7.56 30.29 16.29
CA ASP A 140 6.30 29.79 16.81
C ASP A 140 6.05 28.37 16.28
N GLN A 141 6.06 27.35 17.15
CA GLN A 141 5.94 25.95 16.76
C GLN A 141 4.48 25.62 16.44
N THR A 142 3.98 26.13 15.33
CA THR A 142 2.70 25.70 14.75
C THR A 142 2.87 24.30 14.19
N VAL A 143 2.06 23.35 14.65
CA VAL A 143 1.94 22.01 14.05
C VAL A 143 1.70 22.19 12.55
N ASP A 144 2.56 21.62 11.71
CA ASP A 144 2.45 21.70 10.26
C ASP A 144 1.19 20.95 9.82
N GLU A 145 0.22 21.70 9.30
CA GLU A 145 -1.11 21.20 8.96
C GLU A 145 -1.04 20.32 7.70
N GLU A 146 -1.58 19.11 7.77
CA GLU A 146 -1.60 18.17 6.65
C GLU A 146 -2.91 18.24 5.87
N TYR A 147 -2.77 18.31 4.55
CA TYR A 147 -3.87 18.40 3.59
C TYR A 147 -3.90 17.15 2.72
N VAL A 148 -5.11 16.79 2.30
CA VAL A 148 -5.39 15.67 1.39
C VAL A 148 -5.82 16.24 0.04
N HIS A 149 -5.11 15.87 -1.02
CA HIS A 149 -5.43 16.25 -2.39
C HIS A 149 -6.52 15.35 -2.97
N LEU A 150 -7.73 15.87 -3.14
CA LEU A 150 -8.90 15.03 -3.44
C LEU A 150 -8.84 14.39 -4.84
N ALA A 151 -8.24 15.06 -5.84
CA ALA A 151 -8.11 14.46 -7.18
C ALA A 151 -7.19 13.23 -7.18
N VAL A 152 -6.06 13.28 -6.47
CA VAL A 152 -5.12 12.15 -6.36
C VAL A 152 -5.72 11.03 -5.52
N LEU A 153 -6.39 11.37 -4.41
CA LEU A 153 -7.13 10.42 -3.59
C LEU A 153 -8.21 9.65 -4.39
N LYS A 154 -8.97 10.36 -5.23
CA LYS A 154 -9.96 9.75 -6.13
C LYS A 154 -9.31 8.81 -7.14
N LYS A 155 -8.19 9.22 -7.75
CA LYS A 155 -7.40 8.38 -8.64
C LYS A 155 -6.97 7.07 -7.96
N HIS A 156 -6.44 7.13 -6.73
CA HIS A 156 -6.08 5.92 -5.97
C HIS A 156 -7.30 5.04 -5.69
N SER A 157 -8.43 5.65 -5.34
CA SER A 157 -9.68 4.94 -5.07
C SER A 157 -10.23 4.25 -6.32
N GLU A 158 -10.13 4.89 -7.49
CA GLU A 158 -10.51 4.33 -8.79
C GLU A 158 -9.62 3.14 -9.17
N GLN A 159 -8.30 3.24 -8.97
CA GLN A 159 -7.38 2.12 -9.20
C GLN A 159 -7.76 0.87 -8.39
N LEU A 160 -8.12 1.03 -7.11
CA LEU A 160 -8.59 -0.10 -6.29
C LEU A 160 -9.92 -0.68 -6.79
N ARG A 161 -10.84 0.19 -7.23
CA ARG A 161 -12.14 -0.24 -7.77
C ARG A 161 -11.98 -1.02 -9.07
N ASP A 162 -11.07 -0.59 -9.94
CA ASP A 162 -10.84 -1.23 -11.23
C ASP A 162 -10.38 -2.68 -11.09
N VAL A 163 -9.60 -2.99 -10.05
CA VAL A 163 -9.20 -4.37 -9.72
C VAL A 163 -10.41 -5.26 -9.38
N CYS A 164 -11.50 -4.69 -8.86
CA CYS A 164 -12.70 -5.40 -8.43
C CYS A 164 -13.86 -5.37 -9.45
N ASN A 165 -13.70 -4.69 -10.59
CA ASN A 165 -14.80 -4.52 -11.57
C ASN A 165 -15.09 -5.78 -12.41
N ASN A 166 -14.16 -6.74 -12.49
CA ASN A 166 -14.37 -7.95 -13.28
C ASN A 166 -15.20 -9.01 -12.53
N LYS A 167 -16.04 -9.75 -13.26
CA LYS A 167 -16.81 -10.87 -12.67
C LYS A 167 -15.85 -11.93 -12.11
N GLY A 168 -16.02 -12.30 -10.84
CA GLY A 168 -15.13 -13.23 -10.15
C GLY A 168 -13.77 -12.64 -9.76
N ALA A 169 -13.62 -11.31 -9.81
CA ALA A 169 -12.44 -10.62 -9.29
C ALA A 169 -12.27 -10.86 -7.79
N LYS A 170 -11.01 -10.84 -7.36
CA LYS A 170 -10.65 -10.83 -5.95
C LYS A 170 -11.20 -9.56 -5.29
N GLN A 171 -11.82 -9.72 -4.12
CA GLN A 171 -12.40 -8.61 -3.34
C GLN A 171 -11.69 -8.41 -2.00
N ILE A 172 -10.99 -9.43 -1.50
CA ILE A 172 -10.30 -9.41 -0.22
C ILE A 172 -8.81 -9.26 -0.46
N PHE A 173 -8.18 -8.26 0.13
CA PHE A 173 -6.78 -7.91 -0.07
C PHE A 173 -6.07 -7.73 1.27
N THR A 174 -4.76 -8.01 1.30
CA THR A 174 -3.88 -7.56 2.38
C THR A 174 -3.46 -6.10 2.16
N LEU A 175 -2.98 -5.45 3.21
CA LEU A 175 -2.40 -4.10 3.08
C LEU A 175 -1.22 -4.06 2.10
N ASP A 176 -0.40 -5.12 2.04
CA ASP A 176 0.75 -5.19 1.12
C ASP A 176 0.33 -5.38 -0.34
N GLU A 177 -0.78 -6.07 -0.58
CA GLU A 177 -1.39 -6.15 -1.90
C GLU A 177 -1.93 -4.78 -2.33
N ILE A 178 -2.58 -4.05 -1.43
CA ILE A 178 -3.04 -2.67 -1.69
C ILE A 178 -1.86 -1.74 -1.97
N LYS A 179 -0.77 -1.81 -1.20
CA LYS A 179 0.49 -1.09 -1.48
C LYS A 179 0.99 -1.36 -2.89
N SER A 180 1.00 -2.63 -3.28
CA SER A 180 1.47 -3.08 -4.59
C SER A 180 0.57 -2.58 -5.73
N ILE A 181 -0.75 -2.64 -5.57
CA ILE A 181 -1.72 -2.15 -6.57
C ILE A 181 -1.59 -0.64 -6.78
N LEU A 182 -1.49 0.12 -5.69
CA LEU A 182 -1.41 1.57 -5.76
C LEU A 182 0.00 2.09 -6.08
N ASN A 183 1.01 1.21 -6.04
CA ASN A 183 2.42 1.57 -6.08
C ASN A 183 2.77 2.67 -5.06
N LEU A 184 2.25 2.51 -3.83
CA LEU A 184 2.41 3.44 -2.71
C LEU A 184 3.32 2.84 -1.65
N ASN A 185 4.35 3.60 -1.27
CA ASN A 185 5.18 3.32 -0.11
C ASN A 185 4.77 4.15 1.12
N ASP A 186 4.00 5.22 0.91
CA ASP A 186 3.48 6.06 1.98
C ASP A 186 2.25 5.41 2.64
N GLU A 187 2.43 5.02 3.89
CA GLU A 187 1.38 4.41 4.71
C GLU A 187 0.20 5.36 4.94
N THR A 188 0.45 6.67 5.01
CA THR A 188 -0.60 7.68 5.21
C THR A 188 -1.53 7.74 4.02
N SER A 189 -1.00 7.87 2.79
CA SER A 189 -1.78 7.89 1.56
C SER A 189 -2.65 6.63 1.40
N ILE A 190 -2.14 5.46 1.79
CA ILE A 190 -2.90 4.20 1.75
C ILE A 190 -4.05 4.25 2.75
N LYS A 191 -3.78 4.60 4.01
CA LYS A 191 -4.81 4.66 5.06
C LYS A 191 -5.89 5.67 4.73
N VAL A 192 -5.51 6.83 4.18
CA VAL A 192 -6.44 7.88 3.74
C VAL A 192 -7.30 7.40 2.57
N THR A 193 -6.72 6.66 1.62
CA THR A 193 -7.46 6.04 0.50
C THR A 193 -8.48 5.02 1.00
N LEU A 194 -8.08 4.13 1.92
CA LEU A 194 -8.98 3.14 2.50
C LEU A 194 -10.11 3.79 3.29
N HIS A 195 -9.81 4.81 4.10
CA HIS A 195 -10.82 5.59 4.82
C HIS A 195 -11.83 6.24 3.89
N TRP A 196 -11.33 6.86 2.81
CA TRP A 196 -12.18 7.48 1.80
C TRP A 196 -13.16 6.47 1.18
N LEU A 197 -12.68 5.26 0.85
CA LEU A 197 -13.53 4.19 0.35
C LEU A 197 -14.54 3.69 1.41
N GLN A 198 -14.16 3.63 2.69
CA GLN A 198 -15.08 3.26 3.78
C GLN A 198 -16.20 4.28 3.98
N LEU A 199 -15.88 5.58 3.91
CA LEU A 199 -16.89 6.65 3.95
C LEU A 199 -17.90 6.54 2.80
N GLN A 200 -17.46 6.00 1.66
CA GLN A 200 -18.33 5.73 0.50
C GLN A 200 -19.05 4.37 0.60
N GLY A 201 -18.81 3.59 1.65
CA GLY A 201 -19.34 2.23 1.82
C GLY A 201 -18.77 1.23 0.81
N GLN A 202 -17.60 1.52 0.25
CA GLN A 202 -16.95 0.71 -0.81
C GLN A 202 -15.80 -0.16 -0.29
N ALA A 203 -15.45 -0.04 0.99
CA ALA A 203 -14.47 -0.88 1.64
C ALA A 203 -14.93 -1.27 3.04
N VAL A 204 -14.47 -2.43 3.51
CA VAL A 204 -14.53 -2.89 4.90
C VAL A 204 -13.12 -3.29 5.30
N VAL A 205 -12.61 -2.71 6.39
CA VAL A 205 -11.28 -3.00 6.92
C VAL A 205 -11.44 -3.78 8.22
N SER A 206 -10.64 -4.84 8.39
CA SER A 206 -10.61 -5.65 9.61
C SER A 206 -9.18 -6.08 9.91
N VAL A 207 -8.92 -6.34 11.20
CA VAL A 207 -7.62 -6.83 11.68
C VAL A 207 -7.77 -8.28 12.08
N MET A 208 -6.98 -9.16 11.47
CA MET A 208 -6.93 -10.58 11.77
C MET A 208 -5.52 -10.92 12.24
N GLY A 209 -5.35 -11.12 13.56
CA GLY A 209 -4.02 -11.27 14.15
C GLY A 209 -3.22 -9.97 14.05
N ASP A 210 -2.08 -10.02 13.39
CA ASP A 210 -1.20 -8.89 13.07
C ASP A 210 -1.44 -8.32 11.65
N GLN A 211 -2.26 -8.97 10.83
CA GLN A 211 -2.53 -8.57 9.46
C GLN A 211 -3.80 -7.73 9.33
N THR A 212 -3.71 -6.65 8.52
CA THR A 212 -4.89 -5.87 8.10
C THR A 212 -5.42 -6.43 6.79
N ILE A 213 -6.71 -6.76 6.79
CA ILE A 213 -7.45 -7.27 5.64
C ILE A 213 -8.47 -6.22 5.21
N VAL A 214 -8.56 -6.01 3.90
CA VAL A 214 -9.49 -5.07 3.26
C VAL A 214 -10.39 -5.83 2.31
N LYS A 215 -11.71 -5.79 2.53
CA LYS A 215 -12.71 -6.22 1.55
C LYS A 215 -13.20 -5.01 0.78
N LEU A 216 -13.06 -5.03 -0.54
CA LEU A 216 -13.52 -4.00 -1.47
C LEU A 216 -14.85 -4.43 -2.11
N ALA A 217 -15.70 -3.44 -2.41
CA ALA A 217 -16.98 -3.68 -3.06
C ALA A 217 -16.79 -4.20 -4.49
N ALA A 218 -17.62 -5.18 -4.87
CA ALA A 218 -17.70 -5.70 -6.23
C ALA A 218 -18.60 -4.84 -7.10
N GLY A 219 -18.24 -4.66 -8.38
CA GLY A 219 -19.16 -4.12 -9.40
C GLY A 219 -19.80 -2.76 -9.07
N GLY A 220 -19.14 -1.93 -8.27
CA GLY A 220 -19.63 -0.61 -7.86
C GLY A 220 -20.73 -0.61 -6.79
N GLY A 221 -21.02 -1.77 -6.17
CA GLY A 221 -21.96 -1.89 -5.05
C GLY A 221 -21.40 -1.37 -3.71
N ARG A 222 -22.03 -1.77 -2.61
CA ARG A 222 -21.49 -1.57 -1.25
C ARG A 222 -20.67 -2.76 -0.83
N ALA A 223 -19.60 -2.52 -0.08
CA ALA A 223 -18.82 -3.57 0.53
C ALA A 223 -19.63 -4.19 1.67
N GLU A 224 -19.84 -5.49 1.61
CA GLU A 224 -20.47 -6.25 2.68
C GLU A 224 -19.47 -6.53 3.80
N PRO A 225 -19.95 -6.74 5.04
CA PRO A 225 -19.10 -7.24 6.12
C PRO A 225 -18.33 -8.51 5.70
N LEU A 226 -17.19 -8.74 6.34
CA LEU A 226 -16.43 -9.98 6.16
C LEU A 226 -17.23 -11.16 6.72
N SER A 227 -17.54 -12.13 5.87
CA SER A 227 -18.21 -13.37 6.25
C SER A 227 -17.23 -14.44 6.75
N GLU A 228 -17.73 -15.51 7.36
CA GLU A 228 -16.89 -16.67 7.71
C GLU A 228 -16.29 -17.33 6.45
N ALA A 229 -17.07 -17.35 5.36
CA ALA A 229 -16.64 -17.83 4.05
C ALA A 229 -15.46 -17.00 3.51
N ASP A 230 -15.56 -15.67 3.54
CA ASP A 230 -14.49 -14.75 3.15
C ASP A 230 -13.16 -15.05 3.88
N LEU A 231 -13.24 -15.22 5.19
CA LEU A 231 -12.09 -15.52 6.03
C LEU A 231 -11.52 -16.91 5.72
N GLY A 232 -12.37 -17.88 5.39
CA GLY A 232 -11.96 -19.21 4.93
C GLY A 232 -11.16 -19.14 3.62
N VAL A 233 -11.66 -18.43 2.62
CA VAL A 233 -10.97 -18.22 1.33
C VAL A 233 -9.64 -17.51 1.54
N TYR A 234 -9.61 -16.49 2.39
CA TYR A 234 -8.39 -15.78 2.74
C TYR A 234 -7.33 -16.72 3.31
N ARG A 235 -7.70 -17.55 4.29
CA ARG A 235 -6.79 -18.53 4.92
C ARG A 235 -6.26 -19.55 3.91
N LEU A 236 -7.11 -20.06 3.01
CA LEU A 236 -6.67 -20.98 1.96
C LEU A 236 -5.61 -20.35 1.05
N ARG A 237 -5.77 -19.07 0.68
CA ARG A 237 -4.75 -18.35 -0.11
C ARG A 237 -3.46 -18.14 0.65
N GLN A 238 -3.51 -17.87 1.95
CA GLN A 238 -2.30 -17.78 2.78
C GLN A 238 -1.54 -19.12 2.81
N ILE A 239 -2.27 -20.23 2.95
CA ILE A 239 -1.68 -21.58 2.89
C ILE A 239 -1.07 -21.84 1.50
N GLU A 240 -1.77 -21.46 0.43
CA GLU A 240 -1.27 -21.57 -0.95
C GLU A 240 0.07 -20.84 -1.11
N GLN A 241 0.14 -19.56 -0.71
CA GLN A 241 1.35 -18.75 -0.79
C GLN A 241 2.50 -19.35 0.03
N ALA A 242 2.24 -19.82 1.25
CA ALA A 242 3.24 -20.46 2.10
C ALA A 242 3.77 -21.77 1.49
N LEU A 243 2.90 -22.57 0.86
CA LEU A 243 3.30 -23.80 0.17
C LEU A 243 4.15 -23.50 -1.06
N VAL A 244 3.79 -22.50 -1.87
CA VAL A 244 4.58 -22.05 -3.03
C VAL A 244 5.98 -21.60 -2.60
N ALA A 245 6.08 -20.69 -1.62
CA ALA A 245 7.37 -20.22 -1.12
C ALA A 245 8.23 -21.36 -0.53
N THR A 246 7.60 -22.31 0.15
CA THR A 246 8.29 -23.49 0.68
C THR A 246 8.82 -24.39 -0.43
N LEU A 247 8.04 -24.60 -1.50
CA LEU A 247 8.46 -25.41 -2.66
C LEU A 247 9.65 -24.77 -3.36
N GLU A 248 9.61 -23.47 -3.63
CA GLU A 248 10.72 -22.73 -4.24
C GLU A 248 12.01 -22.89 -3.43
N ARG A 249 11.94 -22.77 -2.10
CA ARG A 249 13.09 -23.00 -1.21
C ARG A 249 13.62 -24.43 -1.28
N LEU A 250 12.72 -25.43 -1.21
CA LEU A 250 13.12 -26.84 -1.25
C LEU A 250 13.76 -27.21 -2.60
N GLU A 251 13.29 -26.63 -3.70
CA GLU A 251 13.87 -26.81 -5.03
C GLU A 251 15.27 -26.20 -5.12
N ALA A 252 15.48 -25.01 -4.58
CA ALA A 252 16.81 -24.39 -4.49
C ALA A 252 17.79 -25.27 -3.66
N GLU A 253 17.37 -25.75 -2.50
CA GLU A 253 18.19 -26.65 -1.65
C GLU A 253 18.50 -27.98 -2.34
N LYS A 254 17.55 -28.51 -3.12
CA LYS A 254 17.74 -29.72 -3.92
C LYS A 254 18.79 -29.50 -5.01
N GLN A 255 18.75 -28.38 -5.71
CA GLN A 255 19.74 -28.01 -6.73
C GLN A 255 21.14 -27.86 -6.12
N GLU A 256 21.23 -27.23 -4.94
CA GLU A 256 22.48 -27.11 -4.20
C GLU A 256 23.06 -28.48 -3.82
N ALA A 257 22.25 -29.36 -3.22
CA ALA A 257 22.69 -30.72 -2.86
C ALA A 257 23.15 -31.52 -4.08
N GLU A 258 22.53 -31.32 -5.24
CA GLU A 258 22.97 -31.92 -6.50
C GLU A 258 24.32 -31.36 -6.98
N GLN A 259 24.51 -30.05 -6.90
CA GLN A 259 25.77 -29.41 -7.28
C GLN A 259 26.93 -29.82 -6.36
N GLU A 260 26.68 -29.89 -5.06
CA GLU A 260 27.64 -30.42 -4.08
C GLU A 260 28.04 -31.86 -4.40
N ALA A 261 27.05 -32.73 -4.67
CA ALA A 261 27.32 -34.12 -5.03
C ALA A 261 28.24 -34.21 -6.26
N ARG A 262 27.96 -33.43 -7.31
CA ARG A 262 28.80 -33.33 -8.51
C ARG A 262 30.22 -32.86 -8.18
N ASN A 263 30.35 -31.84 -7.33
CA ASN A 263 31.64 -31.31 -6.90
C ASN A 263 32.46 -32.34 -6.10
N TYR A 264 31.84 -33.07 -5.17
CA TYR A 264 32.51 -34.12 -4.40
C TYR A 264 32.91 -35.31 -5.26
N LEU A 265 32.10 -35.69 -6.26
CA LEU A 265 32.46 -36.73 -7.22
C LEU A 265 33.70 -36.34 -8.04
N ARG A 266 33.79 -35.08 -8.50
CA ARG A 266 34.99 -34.56 -9.20
C ARG A 266 36.24 -34.60 -8.33
N LYS A 267 36.11 -34.40 -7.02
CA LYS A 267 37.20 -34.49 -6.03
C LYS A 267 37.53 -35.92 -5.59
N GLY A 268 36.86 -36.94 -6.13
CA GLY A 268 37.03 -38.35 -5.71
C GLY A 268 36.43 -38.69 -4.33
N MET A 269 35.73 -37.76 -3.68
CA MET A 269 35.18 -37.91 -2.33
C MET A 269 33.81 -38.63 -2.35
N ARG A 270 33.83 -39.91 -2.72
CA ARG A 270 32.60 -40.70 -2.99
C ARG A 270 31.63 -40.81 -1.82
N GLN A 271 32.11 -40.93 -0.58
CA GLN A 271 31.22 -41.09 0.59
C GLN A 271 30.43 -39.80 0.89
N VAL A 272 31.08 -38.64 0.77
CA VAL A 272 30.44 -37.33 0.98
C VAL A 272 29.44 -37.05 -0.15
N ALA A 273 29.80 -37.34 -1.39
CA ALA A 273 28.88 -37.26 -2.52
C ALA A 273 27.62 -38.12 -2.33
N LYS A 274 27.78 -39.34 -1.80
CA LYS A 274 26.66 -40.24 -1.47
C LYS A 274 25.73 -39.63 -0.41
N SER A 275 26.28 -38.89 0.56
CA SER A 275 25.49 -38.16 1.56
C SER A 275 24.66 -37.04 0.91
N SER A 276 25.28 -36.19 0.08
CA SER A 276 24.56 -35.13 -0.65
C SER A 276 23.45 -35.68 -1.56
N LEU A 277 23.68 -36.84 -2.21
CA LEU A 277 22.64 -37.53 -2.99
C LEU A 277 21.50 -38.09 -2.14
N ARG A 278 21.77 -38.53 -0.90
CA ARG A 278 20.71 -38.94 0.04
C ARG A 278 19.88 -37.73 0.46
N LYS A 279 20.52 -36.60 0.80
CA LYS A 279 19.83 -35.33 1.10
C LYS A 279 18.92 -34.93 -0.05
N LYS A 280 19.43 -34.94 -1.30
CA LYS A 280 18.63 -34.69 -2.51
C LYS A 280 17.38 -35.58 -2.58
N ARG A 281 17.52 -36.89 -2.37
CA ARG A 281 16.39 -37.83 -2.43
C ARG A 281 15.34 -37.57 -1.35
N GLU A 282 15.73 -37.16 -0.15
CA GLU A 282 14.75 -36.79 0.90
C GLU A 282 14.05 -35.46 0.56
N LEU A 283 14.77 -34.49 0.00
CA LEU A 283 14.17 -33.25 -0.51
C LEU A 283 13.16 -33.54 -1.64
N ASP A 284 13.48 -34.44 -2.58
CA ASP A 284 12.55 -34.88 -3.64
C ASP A 284 11.23 -35.42 -3.07
N LYS A 285 11.28 -36.27 -2.03
CA LYS A 285 10.08 -36.77 -1.36
C LYS A 285 9.29 -35.65 -0.70
N CYS A 286 9.96 -34.69 -0.07
CA CYS A 286 9.33 -33.54 0.58
C CYS A 286 8.61 -32.66 -0.45
N ILE A 287 9.26 -32.36 -1.57
CA ILE A 287 8.70 -31.58 -2.69
C ILE A 287 7.42 -32.25 -3.21
N ILE A 288 7.45 -33.56 -3.49
CA ILE A 288 6.26 -34.29 -3.98
C ILE A 288 5.07 -34.16 -3.01
N LYS A 289 5.32 -34.33 -1.70
CA LYS A 289 4.27 -34.19 -0.68
C LYS A 289 3.69 -32.77 -0.64
N ARG A 290 4.55 -31.75 -0.66
CA ARG A 290 4.13 -30.33 -0.62
C ARG A 290 3.42 -29.90 -1.89
N ALA A 291 3.86 -30.38 -3.06
CA ALA A 291 3.21 -30.12 -4.34
C ALA A 291 1.79 -30.71 -4.39
N SER A 292 1.60 -31.94 -3.88
CA SER A 292 0.27 -32.53 -3.75
C SER A 292 -0.64 -31.75 -2.80
N ALA A 293 -0.11 -31.26 -1.67
CA ALA A 293 -0.87 -30.39 -0.78
C ALA A 293 -1.27 -29.08 -1.47
N LEU A 294 -0.38 -28.47 -2.25
CA LEU A 294 -0.66 -27.25 -3.01
C LEU A 294 -1.77 -27.47 -4.05
N GLU A 295 -1.68 -28.55 -4.82
CA GLU A 295 -2.70 -28.94 -5.80
C GLU A 295 -4.09 -29.09 -5.15
N ASN A 296 -4.15 -29.73 -3.98
CA ASN A 296 -5.38 -29.86 -3.22
C ASN A 296 -5.95 -28.50 -2.80
N VAL A 297 -5.11 -27.58 -2.30
CA VAL A 297 -5.55 -26.21 -1.93
C VAL A 297 -6.08 -25.46 -3.16
N GLN A 298 -5.39 -25.55 -4.29
CA GLN A 298 -5.78 -24.89 -5.54
C GLN A 298 -7.11 -25.42 -6.08
N LEU A 299 -7.32 -26.75 -6.01
CA LEU A 299 -8.59 -27.37 -6.36
C LEU A 299 -9.74 -26.88 -5.47
N LEU A 300 -9.50 -26.74 -4.17
CA LEU A 300 -10.50 -26.20 -3.23
C LEU A 300 -10.82 -24.74 -3.52
N LEU A 301 -9.82 -23.91 -3.79
CA LEU A 301 -10.02 -22.52 -4.20
C LEU A 301 -10.82 -22.40 -5.51
N SER A 302 -10.61 -23.32 -6.46
CA SER A 302 -11.41 -23.37 -7.70
C SER A 302 -12.88 -23.70 -7.41
N ARG A 303 -13.13 -24.73 -6.59
CA ARG A 303 -14.50 -25.12 -6.20
C ARG A 303 -15.24 -24.00 -5.46
N VAL A 304 -14.54 -23.29 -4.57
CA VAL A 304 -15.09 -22.14 -3.87
C VAL A 304 -15.45 -21.00 -4.84
N LYS A 305 -14.68 -20.81 -5.91
CA LYS A 305 -14.98 -19.81 -6.94
C LYS A 305 -16.21 -20.20 -7.79
N GLU A 306 -16.47 -21.48 -7.93
CA GLU A 306 -17.62 -22.03 -8.67
C GLU A 306 -18.91 -22.10 -7.83
N ALA A 307 -18.80 -22.08 -6.50
CA ALA A 307 -19.95 -22.09 -5.60
C ALA A 307 -20.83 -20.84 -5.79
N GLU A 308 -22.15 -21.04 -5.80
CA GLU A 308 -23.11 -19.98 -6.13
C GLU A 308 -23.61 -19.23 -4.88
N SER A 309 -23.36 -19.78 -3.68
CA SER A 309 -23.77 -19.18 -2.42
C SER A 309 -22.71 -19.27 -1.32
N ASP A 310 -22.75 -18.33 -0.37
CA ASP A 310 -21.88 -18.32 0.81
C ASP A 310 -21.98 -19.60 1.66
N GLY A 311 -23.16 -20.23 1.69
CA GLY A 311 -23.36 -21.50 2.38
C GLY A 311 -22.58 -22.64 1.74
N GLU A 312 -22.66 -22.76 0.41
CA GLU A 312 -21.89 -23.73 -0.38
C GLU A 312 -20.38 -23.46 -0.31
N ILE A 313 -19.97 -22.19 -0.29
CA ILE A 313 -18.58 -21.79 -0.08
C ILE A 313 -18.09 -22.29 1.27
N LEU A 314 -18.86 -22.04 2.34
CA LEU A 314 -18.45 -22.40 3.70
C LEU A 314 -18.40 -23.93 3.88
N GLU A 315 -19.34 -24.67 3.31
CA GLU A 315 -19.33 -26.13 3.34
C GLU A 315 -18.14 -26.69 2.55
N SER A 316 -17.92 -26.22 1.33
CA SER A 316 -16.77 -26.59 0.49
C SER A 316 -15.44 -26.29 1.19
N TYR A 317 -15.36 -25.14 1.88
CA TYR A 317 -14.21 -24.78 2.70
C TYR A 317 -14.02 -25.74 3.88
N LYS A 318 -15.08 -26.05 4.65
CA LYS A 318 -15.00 -26.96 5.80
C LYS A 318 -14.60 -28.38 5.39
N MET A 319 -15.19 -28.89 4.32
CA MET A 319 -14.82 -30.18 3.73
C MET A 319 -13.37 -30.18 3.23
N GLY A 320 -12.96 -29.09 2.57
CA GLY A 320 -11.60 -28.90 2.10
C GLY A 320 -10.57 -28.84 3.22
N LEU A 321 -10.88 -28.11 4.29
CA LEU A 321 -10.03 -28.01 5.49
C LEU A 321 -9.85 -29.39 6.15
N ALA A 322 -10.92 -30.20 6.22
CA ALA A 322 -10.83 -31.56 6.75
C ALA A 322 -9.91 -32.45 5.89
N ALA A 323 -10.05 -32.39 4.57
CA ALA A 323 -9.15 -33.09 3.63
C ALA A 323 -7.70 -32.60 3.74
N LEU A 324 -7.51 -31.29 3.90
CA LEU A 324 -6.20 -30.67 4.07
C LEU A 324 -5.54 -31.09 5.39
N LYS A 325 -6.30 -31.15 6.49
CA LYS A 325 -5.82 -31.64 7.78
C LYS A 325 -5.40 -33.11 7.70
N SER A 326 -6.14 -33.95 6.96
CA SER A 326 -5.73 -35.34 6.72
C SER A 326 -4.40 -35.39 5.97
N THR A 327 -4.26 -34.63 4.88
CA THR A 327 -3.03 -34.62 4.08
C THR A 327 -1.82 -34.05 4.83
N PHE A 328 -1.99 -33.04 5.69
CA PHE A 328 -0.91 -32.55 6.56
C PHE A 328 -0.48 -33.60 7.59
N LYS A 329 -1.45 -34.28 8.21
CA LYS A 329 -1.19 -35.37 9.16
C LYS A 329 -0.46 -36.55 8.48
N ASP A 330 -0.87 -36.92 7.28
CA ASP A 330 -0.27 -37.99 6.48
C ASP A 330 1.12 -37.58 5.92
N ALA A 331 1.34 -36.28 5.70
CA ALA A 331 2.62 -35.75 5.26
C ALA A 331 3.65 -35.59 6.39
N GLY A 332 3.24 -35.68 7.67
CA GLY A 332 4.11 -35.49 8.83
C GLY A 332 4.45 -34.02 9.10
N LEU A 333 3.54 -33.12 8.74
CA LEU A 333 3.70 -31.68 8.84
C LEU A 333 2.85 -31.17 10.03
N SER A 334 3.49 -30.67 11.08
CA SER A 334 2.78 -30.12 12.24
C SER A 334 2.21 -28.74 11.94
N GLU A 335 1.08 -28.44 12.60
CA GLU A 335 0.31 -27.18 12.54
C GLU A 335 1.18 -25.94 12.84
N ASP A 336 2.27 -26.11 13.60
CA ASP A 336 3.23 -25.06 13.98
C ASP A 336 4.12 -24.52 12.85
N SER A 337 4.04 -25.08 11.64
CA SER A 337 4.85 -24.60 10.50
C SER A 337 4.21 -23.41 9.76
N VAL A 338 3.01 -22.99 10.16
CA VAL A 338 2.18 -22.01 9.44
C VAL A 338 1.52 -21.00 10.41
N SER A 339 2.10 -20.84 11.61
CA SER A 339 1.69 -19.83 12.60
C SER A 339 2.30 -18.46 12.31
#